data_AF-A0A951X5E2-F1
#
_entry.id   AF-A0A951X5E2-F1
#
_cell.length_a   1.000
_cell.length_b   1.000
_cell.length_c   1.000
_cell.angle_alpha   90.00
_cell.angle_beta   90.00
_cell.angle_gamma   90.00
#
_symmetry.space_group_name_H-M   'P 1'
#
loop_
_entity.id
_entity.type
_entity.pdbx_description
1 polymer ?
#
loop_
_entity_poly.entity_id
_entity_poly.type
_entity_poly.pdbx_seq_one_letter_code
_entity_poly.pdbx_strand_id
1 'polypeptide(L)'
;MASTRGGVPGSLQWSIIALTVVTAVIHIWLGVGFIATGGLIFVLNGIGYLVLLAMLYLDLAMLAPYRTIVRWLLIAYTAVTVIGWVFIGTGSPLAGPVAMGSETIVAYLTKIVEVVLIVLLWLEGSGQPNRNAPPGAQG
;
A
#
# COMPACT_ATOMS: atom_id res chain seq x y z
N MET A 1 -13.72 -12.29 -30.77
CA MET A 1 -13.36 -10.85 -30.72
C MET A 1 -12.55 -10.60 -29.47
N ALA A 2 -11.26 -10.28 -29.62
CA ALA A 2 -10.38 -9.95 -28.52
C ALA A 2 -10.76 -8.59 -27.94
N SER A 3 -11.22 -8.56 -26.69
CA SER A 3 -11.42 -7.30 -25.96
C SER A 3 -10.05 -6.80 -25.52
N THR A 4 -9.60 -5.74 -26.19
CA THR A 4 -8.39 -4.98 -25.86
C THR A 4 -8.51 -4.42 -24.44
N ARG A 5 -7.78 -5.00 -23.48
CA ARG A 5 -7.61 -4.49 -22.10
C ARG A 5 -6.72 -3.23 -22.10
N GLY A 6 -7.17 -2.17 -22.75
CA GLY A 6 -6.48 -0.88 -22.86
C GLY A 6 -7.23 0.28 -22.20
N GLY A 7 -8.00 0.01 -21.14
CA GLY A 7 -8.76 1.05 -20.42
C GLY A 7 -7.83 1.92 -19.58
N VAL A 8 -7.95 3.24 -19.71
CA VAL A 8 -7.28 4.22 -18.85
C VAL A 8 -7.56 3.88 -17.38
N PRO A 9 -6.55 3.83 -16.50
CA PRO A 9 -6.76 3.57 -15.08
C PRO A 9 -7.79 4.54 -14.52
N GLY A 10 -8.79 4.03 -13.79
CA GLY A 10 -9.75 4.87 -13.08
C GLY A 10 -9.06 5.74 -12.02
N SER A 11 -9.71 6.83 -11.60
CA SER A 11 -9.17 7.74 -10.57
C SER A 11 -8.72 7.01 -9.30
N LEU A 12 -9.48 5.99 -8.87
CA LEU A 12 -9.13 5.14 -7.73
C LEU A 12 -7.78 4.41 -7.91
N GLN A 13 -7.55 3.82 -9.08
CA GLN A 13 -6.30 3.11 -9.38
C GLN A 13 -5.10 4.06 -9.34
N TRP A 14 -5.24 5.25 -9.95
CA TRP A 14 -4.20 6.28 -9.87
C TRP A 14 -3.94 6.74 -8.44
N SER A 15 -4.97 6.88 -7.61
CA SER A 15 -4.80 7.20 -6.19
C SER A 15 -4.02 6.11 -5.44
N ILE A 16 -4.34 4.82 -5.67
CA ILE A 16 -3.61 3.70 -5.04
C ILE A 16 -2.14 3.72 -5.48
N ILE A 17 -1.88 3.88 -6.78
CA ILE A 17 -0.51 3.97 -7.32
C ILE A 17 0.24 5.13 -6.66
N ALA A 18 -0.34 6.33 -6.66
CA ALA A 18 0.31 7.52 -6.13
C ALA A 18 0.61 7.38 -4.63
N LEU A 19 -0.36 6.96 -3.81
CA LEU A 19 -0.16 6.79 -2.37
C LEU A 19 0.86 5.70 -2.06
N THR A 20 0.86 4.59 -2.80
CA THR A 20 1.84 3.52 -2.63
C THR A 20 3.25 3.99 -2.96
N VAL A 21 3.41 4.71 -4.08
CA VAL A 21 4.72 5.25 -4.49
C VAL A 21 5.23 6.28 -3.48
N VAL A 22 4.38 7.22 -3.04
CA VAL A 22 4.74 8.22 -2.02
C VAL A 22 5.18 7.51 -0.73
N THR A 23 4.42 6.52 -0.28
CA THR A 23 4.77 5.73 0.91
C THR A 23 6.13 5.04 0.74
N ALA A 24 6.36 4.39 -0.40
CA ALA A 24 7.62 3.72 -0.69
C ALA A 24 8.82 4.67 -0.69
N VAL A 25 8.67 5.84 -1.33
CA VAL A 25 9.72 6.87 -1.40
C VAL A 25 10.06 7.38 0.00
N ILE A 26 9.06 7.64 0.85
CA ILE A 26 9.32 8.10 2.22
C ILE A 26 10.09 7.04 3.03
N HIS A 27 9.71 5.76 2.92
CA HIS A 27 10.41 4.68 3.61
C HIS A 27 11.85 4.52 3.15
N ILE A 28 12.09 4.57 1.84
CA ILE A 28 13.46 4.50 1.30
C ILE A 28 14.27 5.71 1.73
N TRP A 29 13.71 6.92 1.62
CA TRP A 29 14.39 8.16 2.00
C TRP A 29 14.77 8.16 3.48
N LEU A 30 13.83 7.82 4.37
CA LEU A 30 14.10 7.67 5.79
C LEU A 30 15.16 6.58 6.03
N GLY A 31 14.97 5.39 5.48
CA GLY A 31 15.86 4.25 5.69
C GLY A 31 17.29 4.48 5.22
N VAL A 32 17.49 5.19 4.11
CA VAL A 32 18.83 5.59 3.64
C VAL A 32 19.47 6.57 4.62
N GLY A 33 18.69 7.49 5.20
CA GLY A 33 19.17 8.49 6.17
C GLY A 33 19.79 7.90 7.44
N PHE A 34 19.39 6.68 7.84
CA PHE A 34 19.93 6.00 9.03
C PHE A 34 20.32 4.53 8.75
N ILE A 35 20.81 4.24 7.53
CA ILE A 35 21.07 2.86 7.12
C ILE A 35 22.09 2.13 7.99
N ALA A 36 23.10 2.85 8.50
CA ALA A 36 24.13 2.32 9.38
C ALA A 36 23.62 1.88 10.76
N THR A 37 22.47 2.38 11.19
CA THR A 37 21.89 2.14 12.53
C THR A 37 20.58 1.35 12.49
N GLY A 38 20.23 0.77 11.34
CA GLY A 38 19.05 -0.10 11.19
C GLY A 38 18.07 0.32 10.09
N GLY A 39 18.36 1.38 9.33
CA GLY A 39 17.47 1.87 8.26
C GLY A 39 17.25 0.91 7.10
N LEU A 40 18.02 -0.19 7.02
CA LEU A 40 17.79 -1.25 6.03
C LEU A 40 16.35 -1.77 6.04
N ILE A 41 15.73 -1.93 7.22
CA ILE A 41 14.34 -2.42 7.29
C ILE A 41 13.35 -1.44 6.66
N PHE A 42 13.62 -0.13 6.73
CA PHE A 42 12.79 0.88 6.06
C PHE A 42 13.00 0.86 4.54
N VAL A 43 14.23 0.69 4.07
CA VAL A 43 14.50 0.53 2.64
C VAL A 43 13.80 -0.71 2.08
N LEU A 44 13.91 -1.85 2.79
CA LEU A 44 13.18 -3.07 2.42
C LEU A 44 11.67 -2.86 2.46
N ASN A 45 11.16 -2.04 3.38
CA ASN A 45 9.74 -1.68 3.40
C ASN A 45 9.30 -0.98 2.12
N GLY A 46 10.03 0.08 1.72
CA GLY A 46 9.70 0.79 0.49
C GLY A 46 9.83 -0.08 -0.76
N ILE A 47 10.83 -0.96 -0.83
CA ILE A 47 10.94 -1.95 -1.91
C ILE A 47 9.74 -2.90 -1.92
N GLY A 48 9.32 -3.40 -0.75
CA GLY A 48 8.15 -4.28 -0.63
C GLY A 48 6.87 -3.64 -1.18
N TYR A 49 6.64 -2.36 -0.88
CA TYR A 49 5.54 -1.59 -1.47
C TYR A 49 5.61 -1.55 -3.00
N LEU A 50 6.77 -1.23 -3.57
CA LEU A 50 6.93 -1.16 -5.03
C LEU A 50 6.76 -2.52 -5.71
N VAL A 51 7.26 -3.60 -5.09
CA VAL A 51 7.10 -4.96 -5.61
C VAL A 51 5.63 -5.37 -5.59
N LEU A 52 4.92 -5.16 -4.48
CA LEU A 52 3.49 -5.50 -4.38
C LEU A 52 2.64 -4.64 -5.33
N LEU A 53 2.97 -3.36 -5.51
CA LEU A 53 2.32 -2.49 -6.48
C LEU A 53 2.52 -2.97 -7.92
N ALA A 54 3.77 -3.32 -8.26
CA ALA A 54 4.10 -3.87 -9.56
C ALA A 54 3.34 -5.18 -9.81
N MET A 55 3.28 -6.06 -8.80
CA MET A 55 2.52 -7.31 -8.90
C MET A 55 1.01 -7.08 -9.08
N LEU A 56 0.46 -6.02 -8.48
CA LEU A 56 -0.97 -5.70 -8.56
C LEU A 56 -1.38 -5.15 -9.92
N TYR A 57 -0.56 -4.27 -10.51
CA TYR A 57 -0.95 -3.51 -11.70
C TYR A 57 -0.17 -3.77 -12.98
N LEU A 58 1.00 -4.43 -12.93
CA LEU A 58 1.66 -4.82 -14.18
C LEU A 58 0.84 -5.90 -14.90
N ASP A 59 0.76 -5.78 -16.22
CA ASP A 59 0.02 -6.70 -17.06
C ASP A 59 0.80 -7.99 -17.37
N LEU A 60 1.17 -8.69 -16.29
CA LEU A 60 1.83 -9.99 -16.36
C LEU A 60 0.76 -11.08 -16.29
N ALA A 61 0.61 -11.85 -17.38
CA ALA A 61 -0.42 -12.89 -17.50
C ALA A 61 -0.40 -13.90 -16.34
N MET A 62 0.80 -14.23 -15.83
CA MET A 62 0.99 -15.12 -14.69
C MET A 62 0.45 -14.59 -13.35
N LEU A 63 0.30 -13.26 -13.21
CA LEU A 63 -0.19 -12.63 -11.97
C LEU A 63 -1.69 -12.37 -11.97
N ALA A 64 -2.34 -12.44 -13.14
CA ALA A 64 -3.78 -12.24 -13.28
C ALA A 64 -4.64 -13.02 -12.26
N PRO A 65 -4.41 -14.34 -12.00
CA PRO A 65 -5.20 -15.06 -11.00
C PRO A 65 -4.88 -14.65 -9.55
N TYR A 66 -3.71 -14.07 -9.29
CA TYR A 66 -3.23 -13.72 -7.96
C TYR A 66 -3.49 -12.26 -7.56
N ARG A 67 -3.99 -11.40 -8.45
CA ARG A 67 -4.18 -9.96 -8.16
C ARG A 67 -5.03 -9.70 -6.91
N THR A 68 -6.05 -10.52 -6.66
CA THR A 68 -6.84 -10.42 -5.42
C THR A 68 -6.00 -10.71 -4.17
N ILE A 69 -5.15 -11.75 -4.23
CA ILE A 69 -4.24 -12.10 -3.13
C ILE A 69 -3.19 -11.01 -2.95
N VAL A 70 -2.57 -10.53 -4.04
CA VAL A 70 -1.58 -9.44 -3.99
C VAL A 70 -2.17 -8.18 -3.37
N ARG A 71 -3.41 -7.82 -3.70
CA ARG A 71 -4.10 -6.68 -3.07
C ARG A 71 -4.27 -6.89 -1.57
N TRP A 72 -4.69 -8.07 -1.15
CA TRP A 72 -4.80 -8.41 0.27
C TRP A 72 -3.44 -8.40 0.98
N LEU A 73 -2.39 -8.87 0.31
CA LEU A 73 -1.03 -8.77 0.81
C LEU A 73 -0.61 -7.30 0.96
N LEU A 74 -0.91 -6.43 0.01
CA LEU A 74 -0.61 -5.00 0.12
C LEU A 74 -1.39 -4.34 1.27
N ILE A 75 -2.66 -4.71 1.50
CA ILE A 75 -3.42 -4.26 2.67
C ILE A 75 -2.76 -4.72 3.97
N ALA A 76 -2.49 -6.02 4.09
CA ALA A 76 -1.90 -6.59 5.30
C ALA A 76 -0.50 -6.02 5.58
N TYR A 77 0.32 -5.87 4.54
CA TYR A 77 1.64 -5.28 4.60
C TYR A 77 1.57 -3.83 5.08
N THR A 78 0.69 -3.03 4.50
CA THR A 78 0.46 -1.64 4.91
C THR A 78 0.03 -1.57 6.38
N ALA A 79 -0.90 -2.43 6.80
CA ALA A 79 -1.34 -2.50 8.19
C ALA A 79 -0.19 -2.85 9.14
N VAL A 80 0.69 -3.78 8.77
CA VAL A 80 1.89 -4.12 9.57
C VAL A 80 2.80 -2.90 9.74
N THR A 81 2.98 -2.07 8.71
CA THR A 81 3.82 -0.85 8.84
C THR A 81 3.19 0.21 9.74
N VAL A 82 1.87 0.34 9.75
CA VAL A 82 1.15 1.24 10.67
C VAL A 82 1.27 0.71 12.10
N ILE A 83 0.92 -0.56 12.32
CA ILE A 83 0.94 -1.20 13.64
C ILE A 83 2.36 -1.21 14.21
N GLY A 84 3.35 -1.59 13.40
CA GLY A 84 4.75 -1.60 13.81
C GLY A 84 5.22 -0.22 14.27
N TRP A 85 4.91 0.84 13.52
CA TRP A 85 5.22 2.19 13.96
C TRP A 85 4.50 2.56 15.26
N VAL A 86 3.21 2.21 15.39
CA VAL A 86 2.44 2.50 16.62
C VAL A 86 3.11 1.89 17.85
N PHE A 87 3.62 0.66 17.81
CA PHE A 87 4.18 0.02 19.00
C PHE A 87 5.66 0.30 19.26
N ILE A 88 6.47 0.44 18.21
CA ILE A 88 7.95 0.50 18.36
C ILE A 88 8.59 1.67 17.59
N GLY A 89 7.80 2.50 16.93
CA GLY A 89 8.29 3.62 16.13
C GLY A 89 8.66 4.84 16.97
N THR A 90 9.80 5.47 16.67
CA THR A 90 10.17 6.75 17.26
C THR A 90 9.10 7.81 16.96
N GLY A 91 8.70 8.56 18.00
CA GLY A 91 7.64 9.57 17.91
C GLY A 91 6.20 9.00 17.97
N SER A 92 6.04 7.69 18.18
CA SER A 92 4.73 7.08 18.37
C SER A 92 4.18 7.28 19.80
N PRO A 93 2.85 7.48 19.97
CA PRO A 93 2.22 7.61 21.27
C PRO A 93 2.40 6.42 22.22
N LEU A 94 2.57 5.21 21.69
CA LEU A 94 2.68 3.98 22.52
C LEU A 94 4.12 3.51 22.73
N ALA A 95 5.08 4.06 21.99
CA ALA A 95 6.49 3.65 22.07
C ALA A 95 7.30 4.49 23.08
N GLY A 96 6.79 5.67 23.47
CA GLY A 96 7.45 6.54 24.44
C GLY A 96 6.99 8.00 24.35
N PRO A 97 7.68 8.93 25.05
CA PRO A 97 7.38 10.35 24.96
C PRO A 97 7.48 10.88 23.54
N VAL A 98 6.45 11.58 23.08
CA VAL A 98 6.42 12.17 21.74
C VAL A 98 7.20 13.49 21.75
N ALA A 99 8.40 13.49 21.17
CA ALA A 99 9.11 14.72 20.84
C ALA A 99 8.63 15.21 19.46
N MET A 100 8.04 16.40 19.42
CA MET A 100 7.55 16.98 18.17
C MET A 100 8.73 17.58 17.39
N GLY A 101 9.05 16.96 16.25
CA GLY A 101 10.04 17.41 15.27
C GLY A 101 9.55 17.16 13.85
N SER A 102 10.34 17.59 12.85
CA SER A 102 10.02 17.38 11.43
C SER A 102 9.83 15.90 11.09
N GLU A 103 10.67 15.03 11.65
CA GLU A 103 10.61 13.57 11.46
C GLU A 103 9.31 12.97 12.01
N THR A 104 8.88 13.43 13.20
CA THR A 104 7.61 13.02 13.81
C THR A 104 6.44 13.43 12.91
N ILE A 105 6.42 14.66 12.40
CA ILE A 105 5.37 15.14 11.47
C ILE A 105 5.31 14.27 10.22
N VAL A 106 6.47 13.99 9.60
CA VAL A 106 6.55 13.10 8.43
C VAL A 106 6.01 11.71 8.76
N ALA A 107 6.33 11.16 9.94
CA ALA A 107 5.81 9.87 10.36
C ALA A 107 4.28 9.85 10.44
N TYR A 108 3.65 10.81 11.12
CA TYR A 108 2.19 10.89 11.21
C TYR A 108 1.52 11.05 9.84
N LEU A 109 2.04 11.93 8.98
CA LEU A 109 1.52 12.11 7.62
C LEU A 109 1.62 10.82 6.81
N THR A 110 2.74 10.09 6.94
CA THR A 110 2.93 8.80 6.28
C THR A 110 1.91 7.78 6.76
N LYS A 111 1.64 7.70 8.07
CA LYS A 111 0.64 6.79 8.62
C LYS A 111 -0.78 7.12 8.13
N ILE A 112 -1.12 8.41 7.98
CA ILE A 112 -2.40 8.82 7.39
C ILE A 112 -2.50 8.33 5.94
N VAL A 113 -1.45 8.54 5.14
CA VAL A 113 -1.37 8.06 3.75
C VAL A 113 -1.54 6.54 3.66
N GLU A 114 -0.89 5.78 4.55
CA GLU A 114 -1.02 4.33 4.64
C GLU A 114 -2.44 3.87 5.01
N VAL A 115 -3.09 4.52 5.97
CA VAL A 115 -4.48 4.22 6.34
C VAL A 115 -5.43 4.52 5.18
N VAL A 116 -5.24 5.64 4.49
CA VAL A 116 -6.03 5.95 3.27
C VAL A 116 -5.78 4.90 2.19
N LEU A 117 -4.53 4.47 1.98
CA LEU A 117 -4.19 3.42 1.03
C LEU A 117 -4.93 2.10 1.35
N ILE A 118 -4.97 1.67 2.61
CA ILE A 118 -5.74 0.49 3.04
C ILE A 118 -7.21 0.62 2.65
N VAL A 119 -7.83 1.78 2.91
CA VAL A 119 -9.23 2.04 2.56
C VAL A 119 -9.44 1.98 1.05
N LEU A 120 -8.56 2.59 0.25
CA LEU A 120 -8.69 2.57 -1.21
C LEU A 120 -8.55 1.15 -1.79
N LEU A 121 -7.60 0.37 -1.28
CA LEU A 121 -7.42 -1.04 -1.68
C LEU A 121 -8.65 -1.89 -1.33
N TRP A 122 -9.27 -1.63 -0.18
CA TRP A 122 -10.52 -2.29 0.21
C TRP A 122 -11.69 -1.93 -0.72
N LEU A 123 -11.83 -0.64 -1.06
CA LEU A 123 -12.87 -0.15 -1.97
C LEU A 123 -12.69 -0.69 -3.40
N GLU A 124 -11.45 -0.78 -3.89
CA GLU A 124 -11.15 -1.39 -5.20
C GLU A 124 -11.60 -2.84 -5.28
N GLY A 125 -11.47 -3.59 -4.18
CA GLY A 125 -11.96 -4.97 -4.09
C GLY A 125 -13.46 -5.09 -4.02
N SER A 126 -14.11 -4.18 -3.30
CA SER A 126 -15.56 -4.16 -3.11
C SER A 126 -16.32 -3.73 -4.37
N GLY A 127 -15.68 -2.97 -5.27
CA GLY A 127 -16.24 -2.55 -6.55
C GLY A 127 -16.19 -3.59 -7.67
N GLN A 128 -15.60 -4.78 -7.44
CA GLN A 128 -15.58 -5.86 -8.45
C GLN A 128 -16.90 -6.65 -8.37
N PRO A 129 -17.73 -6.68 -9.43
CA PRO A 129 -18.95 -7.48 -9.44
C PRO A 129 -18.63 -8.94 -9.12
N ASN A 130 -19.47 -9.55 -8.29
CA ASN A 130 -19.32 -10.94 -7.88
C ASN A 130 -19.36 -11.84 -9.13
N ARG A 131 -18.18 -12.26 -9.62
CA ARG A 131 -18.04 -13.08 -10.84
C ARG A 131 -18.66 -14.48 -10.70
N ASN A 132 -19.07 -14.83 -9.48
CA ASN A 132 -19.71 -16.09 -9.12
C ASN A 132 -21.24 -15.95 -8.98
N ALA A 133 -21.82 -14.77 -9.23
CA ALA A 133 -23.27 -14.65 -9.27
C ALA A 133 -23.81 -15.48 -10.45
N PRO A 134 -24.72 -16.44 -10.21
CA PRO A 134 -25.32 -17.19 -11.30
C PRO A 134 -26.01 -16.21 -12.26
N PRO A 135 -25.89 -16.42 -13.59
CA PRO A 135 -26.58 -15.59 -14.56
C PRO A 135 -28.10 -15.72 -14.34
N GLY A 136 -28.71 -14.69 -13.73
CA GLY A 136 -30.14 -14.68 -13.41
C GLY A 136 -30.55 -13.92 -12.13
N ALA A 137 -29.61 -13.50 -11.29
CA ALA A 137 -29.91 -12.78 -10.04
C ALA A 137 -30.07 -11.25 -10.20
N GLN A 138 -30.57 -10.78 -11.35
CA GLN A 138 -30.99 -9.39 -11.54
C GLN A 138 -32.41 -9.42 -12.09
N GLY A 139 -33.38 -9.46 -11.16
CA GLY A 139 -34.79 -9.20 -11.42
C GLY A 139 -35.12 -7.74 -11.19
#